data_AF-A0A452XYU6-F1
#
_entry.id   AF-A0A452XYU6-F1
#
_cell.length_a   1.000
_cell.length_b   1.000
_cell.length_c   1.000
_cell.angle_alpha   90.00
_cell.angle_beta   90.00
_cell.angle_gamma   90.00
#
_symmetry.space_group_name_H-M   'P 1'
#
loop_
_entity.id
_entity.type
_entity.pdbx_description
1 polymer ?
#
loop_
_entity_poly.entity_id
_entity_poly.type
_entity_poly.pdbx_seq_one_letter_code
_entity_poly.pdbx_strand_id
1 'polypeptide(L)'
;RILRARLEYLRETFQIKEGDFLTFDALRQAAQCVGRVIRSKADYGMMIFADKRYSRHDKRSKLPGWILSHLHDAHLNLSTDMALHTAREFLRRMAQPYDKAGSGGKKTLLTEEDLQDMARDAMEM
;
A
#
# COMPACT_ATOMS: atom_id res chain seq x y z
N ARG A 1 -9.55 16.45 26.58
CA ARG A 1 -8.65 16.67 27.74
C ARG A 1 -7.40 15.76 27.66
N ILE A 2 -7.56 14.44 27.50
CA ILE A 2 -6.44 13.47 27.40
C ILE A 2 -5.52 13.71 26.20
N LEU A 3 -6.08 13.92 25.00
CA LEU A 3 -5.27 14.12 23.78
C LEU A 3 -4.33 15.35 23.88
N ARG A 4 -4.81 16.46 24.47
CA ARG A 4 -3.99 17.67 24.63
C ARG A 4 -2.79 17.43 25.55
N ALA A 5 -3.02 16.80 26.70
CA ALA A 5 -1.94 16.43 27.62
C ALA A 5 -0.93 15.46 26.98
N ARG A 6 -1.41 14.51 26.17
CA ARG A 6 -0.53 13.61 25.41
C ARG A 6 0.32 14.36 24.37
N LEU A 7 -0.29 15.30 23.64
CA LEU A 7 0.41 16.12 22.66
C LEU A 7 1.49 17.00 23.30
N GLU A 8 1.16 17.61 24.45
CA GLU A 8 2.09 18.42 25.24
C GLU A 8 3.28 17.59 25.74
N TYR A 9 3.01 16.40 26.31
CA TYR A 9 4.06 15.46 26.72
C TYR A 9 4.97 15.04 25.57
N LEU A 10 4.39 14.68 24.40
CA LEU A 10 5.15 14.29 23.21
C LEU A 10 6.02 15.44 22.67
N ARG A 11 5.51 16.67 22.75
CA ARG A 11 6.25 17.87 22.35
C ARG A 11 7.42 18.16 23.28
N GLU A 12 7.23 18.07 24.59
CA GLU A 12 8.25 18.43 25.58
C GLU A 12 9.31 17.34 25.76
N THR A 13 8.90 16.07 25.82
CA THR A 13 9.81 14.96 26.12
C THR A 13 10.49 14.42 24.87
N PHE A 14 9.79 14.36 23.73
CA PHE A 14 10.28 13.71 22.50
C PHE A 14 10.46 14.68 21.33
N GLN A 15 10.18 15.98 21.52
CA GLN A 15 10.24 17.01 20.47
C GLN A 15 9.38 16.68 19.23
N ILE A 16 8.30 15.91 19.42
CA ILE A 16 7.38 15.57 18.34
C ILE A 16 6.36 16.69 18.17
N LYS A 17 6.27 17.23 16.95
CA LYS A 17 5.26 18.24 16.62
C LYS A 17 3.87 17.63 16.66
N GLU A 18 2.90 18.40 17.18
CA GLU A 18 1.53 17.94 17.32
C GLU A 18 0.91 17.48 15.98
N GLY A 19 1.16 18.25 14.92
CA GLY A 19 0.69 17.92 13.57
C GLY A 19 1.28 16.63 13.00
N ASP A 20 2.51 16.29 13.38
CA ASP A 20 3.15 15.05 12.95
C ASP A 20 2.52 13.83 13.61
N PHE A 21 2.25 13.92 14.92
CA PHE A 21 1.55 12.87 15.66
C PHE A 21 0.13 12.65 15.13
N LEU A 22 -0.64 13.73 14.92
CA LEU A 22 -2.02 13.62 14.41
C LEU A 22 -2.06 13.00 13.00
N THR A 23 -1.11 13.39 12.14
CA THR A 23 -1.02 12.82 10.80
C THR A 23 -0.61 11.34 10.85
N PHE A 24 0.36 11.01 11.70
CA PHE A 24 0.81 9.64 11.89
C PHE A 24 -0.33 8.74 12.39
N ASP A 25 -1.06 9.16 13.42
CA ASP A 25 -2.13 8.38 14.01
C ASP A 25 -3.28 8.13 13.01
N ALA A 26 -3.68 9.18 12.27
CA ALA A 26 -4.71 9.09 11.24
C ALA A 26 -4.30 8.12 10.11
N LEU A 27 -3.07 8.25 9.59
CA LEU A 27 -2.59 7.41 8.49
C LEU A 27 -2.34 5.97 8.91
N ARG A 28 -1.84 5.75 10.13
CA ARG A 28 -1.66 4.41 10.69
C ARG A 28 -2.99 3.68 10.72
N GLN A 29 -4.06 4.35 11.16
CA GLN A 29 -5.39 3.76 11.20
C GLN A 29 -5.95 3.51 9.79
N ALA A 30 -5.82 4.47 8.88
CA ALA A 30 -6.26 4.32 7.50
C ALA A 30 -5.54 3.16 6.79
N ALA A 31 -4.22 3.08 6.92
CA ALA A 31 -3.40 2.01 6.36
C ALA A 31 -3.76 0.64 6.95
N GLN A 32 -4.11 0.58 8.24
CA GLN A 32 -4.57 -0.66 8.87
C GLN A 32 -5.87 -1.17 8.24
N CYS A 33 -6.84 -0.28 7.99
CA CYS A 33 -8.09 -0.63 7.32
C CYS A 33 -7.83 -1.10 5.88
N VAL A 34 -7.00 -0.36 5.14
CA VAL A 34 -6.62 -0.67 3.77
C VAL A 34 -5.92 -2.04 3.67
N GLY A 35 -5.04 -2.36 4.62
CA GLY A 35 -4.34 -3.64 4.68
C GLY A 35 -5.25 -4.86 4.93
N ARG A 36 -6.54 -4.69 5.23
CA ARG A 36 -7.50 -5.80 5.38
C ARG A 36 -8.08 -6.30 4.06
N VAL A 37 -7.91 -5.53 2.98
CA VAL A 37 -8.52 -5.80 1.67
C VAL A 37 -7.84 -6.96 0.95
N ILE A 38 -6.52 -7.12 1.10
CA ILE A 38 -5.74 -8.17 0.44
C ILE A 38 -5.27 -9.17 1.50
N ARG A 39 -5.55 -10.47 1.32
CA ARG A 39 -5.11 -11.52 2.25
C ARG A 39 -4.17 -12.54 1.59
N SER A 40 -4.40 -12.83 0.32
CA SER A 40 -3.61 -13.77 -0.47
C SER A 40 -3.05 -13.11 -1.74
N LYS A 41 -2.08 -13.76 -2.39
CA LYS A 41 -1.54 -13.31 -3.69
C LYS A 41 -2.53 -13.49 -4.84
N ALA A 42 -3.57 -14.30 -4.66
CA ALA A 42 -4.64 -14.47 -5.63
C ALA A 42 -5.77 -13.44 -5.43
N ASP A 43 -5.78 -12.73 -4.30
CA ASP A 43 -6.77 -11.70 -4.03
C ASP A 43 -6.37 -10.42 -4.76
N TYR A 44 -7.36 -9.76 -5.37
CA TYR A 44 -7.22 -8.39 -5.85
C TYR A 44 -8.25 -7.51 -5.16
N GLY A 45 -7.91 -6.25 -4.99
CA GLY A 45 -8.79 -5.28 -4.37
C GLY A 45 -8.43 -3.87 -4.80
N MET A 46 -9.43 -3.01 -4.80
CA MET A 46 -9.28 -1.60 -5.09
C MET A 46 -9.42 -0.80 -3.80
N MET A 47 -8.45 0.07 -3.53
CA MET A 47 -8.39 0.90 -2.34
C MET A 47 -8.50 2.36 -2.78
N ILE A 48 -9.51 3.09 -2.29
CA ILE A 48 -9.77 4.47 -2.69
C ILE A 48 -9.57 5.41 -1.50
N PHE A 49 -8.66 6.37 -1.64
CA PHE A 49 -8.46 7.45 -0.68
C PHE A 49 -9.29 8.67 -1.10
N ALA A 50 -10.53 8.76 -0.64
CA ALA A 50 -11.50 9.78 -1.05
C ALA A 50 -11.35 11.13 -0.32
N ASP A 51 -10.13 11.64 -0.17
CA ASP A 51 -9.87 12.95 0.43
C ASP A 51 -8.61 13.61 -0.15
N LYS A 52 -8.73 14.88 -0.57
CA LYS A 52 -7.63 15.66 -1.18
C LYS A 52 -6.38 15.74 -0.30
N ARG A 53 -6.53 15.62 1.02
CA ARG A 53 -5.41 15.67 1.98
C ARG A 53 -4.41 14.55 1.73
N TYR A 54 -4.83 13.39 1.23
CA TYR A 54 -3.92 12.27 0.92
C TYR A 54 -2.98 12.57 -0.26
N SER A 55 -3.33 13.52 -1.14
CA SER A 55 -2.42 13.96 -2.22
C SER A 55 -1.25 14.79 -1.70
N ARG A 56 -1.34 15.37 -0.50
CA ARG A 56 -0.27 16.21 0.03
C ARG A 56 0.93 15.36 0.42
N HIS A 57 2.13 15.84 0.11
CA HIS A 57 3.37 15.09 0.36
C HIS A 57 3.53 14.72 1.85
N ASP A 58 3.19 15.61 2.78
CA ASP A 58 3.27 15.38 4.24
C ASP A 58 2.48 14.16 4.75
N LYS A 59 1.45 13.75 3.98
CA LYS A 59 0.62 12.59 4.30
C LYS A 59 0.96 11.40 3.42
N ARG A 60 1.14 11.65 2.12
CA ARG A 60 1.48 10.60 1.16
C ARG A 60 2.76 9.87 1.56
N SER A 61 3.82 10.59 1.92
CA SER A 61 5.11 9.98 2.29
C SER A 61 5.05 9.10 3.56
N LYS A 62 4.00 9.24 4.37
CA LYS A 62 3.78 8.47 5.60
C LYS A 62 2.94 7.21 5.37
N LEU A 63 2.47 6.96 4.14
CA LEU A 63 1.83 5.69 3.80
C LEU A 63 2.88 4.56 3.71
N PRO A 64 2.50 3.30 4.02
CA PRO A 64 3.39 2.15 3.85
C PRO A 64 3.96 2.03 2.44
N GLY A 65 5.22 1.63 2.32
CA GLY A 65 5.94 1.54 1.05
C GLY A 65 5.26 0.65 -0.01
N TRP A 66 4.59 -0.42 0.41
CA TRP A 66 3.85 -1.30 -0.50
C TRP A 66 2.60 -0.64 -1.11
N ILE A 67 1.99 0.35 -0.43
CA ILE A 67 0.90 1.15 -1.00
C ILE A 67 1.50 2.16 -1.97
N LEU A 68 2.58 2.82 -1.56
CA LEU A 68 3.26 3.83 -2.37
C LEU A 68 3.80 3.29 -3.68
N SER A 69 4.31 2.06 -3.70
CA SER A 69 4.80 1.41 -4.92
C SER A 69 3.71 1.19 -5.97
N HIS A 70 2.44 1.13 -5.58
CA HIS A 70 1.29 0.93 -6.46
C HIS A 70 0.45 2.22 -6.65
N LEU A 71 0.80 3.30 -5.96
CA LEU A 71 0.13 4.59 -6.08
C LEU A 71 0.86 5.47 -7.11
N HIS A 72 0.57 5.23 -8.39
CA HIS A 72 1.14 6.01 -9.49
C HIS A 72 0.62 7.45 -9.51
N ASP A 73 1.43 8.39 -9.99
CA ASP A 73 1.05 9.81 -10.07
C ASP A 73 -0.17 10.05 -10.96
N ALA A 74 -0.39 9.20 -11.98
CA ALA A 74 -1.59 9.23 -12.82
C ALA A 74 -2.89 8.95 -12.06
N HIS A 75 -2.83 8.30 -10.88
CA HIS A 75 -3.98 7.96 -10.06
C HIS A 75 -4.20 8.94 -8.89
N LEU A 76 -3.52 10.08 -8.90
CA LEU A 76 -3.67 11.13 -7.88
C LEU A 76 -4.64 12.21 -8.34
N ASN A 77 -5.39 12.77 -7.38
CA ASN A 77 -6.37 13.85 -7.63
C ASN A 77 -7.37 13.54 -8.77
N LEU A 78 -7.79 12.28 -8.87
CA LEU A 78 -8.79 11.86 -9.85
C LEU A 78 -10.16 12.47 -9.54
N SER A 79 -10.90 12.83 -10.60
CA SER A 79 -12.33 13.07 -10.50
C SER A 79 -13.09 11.74 -10.31
N THR A 80 -14.34 11.81 -9.87
CA THR A 80 -15.19 10.63 -9.68
C THR A 80 -15.36 9.85 -10.99
N ASP A 81 -15.52 10.52 -12.12
CA ASP A 81 -15.66 9.88 -13.43
C ASP A 81 -14.39 9.13 -13.86
N MET A 82 -13.22 9.75 -13.66
CA MET A 82 -11.95 9.10 -13.94
C MET A 82 -11.73 7.89 -13.03
N ALA A 83 -12.04 8.03 -11.73
CA ALA A 83 -11.95 6.92 -10.78
C ALA A 83 -12.85 5.75 -11.19
N LEU A 84 -14.07 6.02 -11.67
CA LEU A 84 -14.98 4.98 -12.19
C LEU A 84 -14.46 4.31 -13.46
N HIS A 85 -13.79 5.07 -14.34
CA HIS A 85 -13.14 4.52 -15.53
C HIS A 85 -12.01 3.56 -15.13
N THR A 86 -11.07 4.02 -14.30
CA THR A 86 -9.95 3.22 -13.79
C THR A 86 -10.44 1.98 -13.02
N ALA A 87 -11.49 2.12 -12.21
CA ALA A 87 -12.08 1.01 -11.46
C ALA A 87 -12.61 -0.10 -12.38
N ARG A 88 -13.35 0.27 -13.43
CA ARG A 88 -13.90 -0.69 -14.39
C ARG A 88 -12.81 -1.42 -15.16
N GLU A 89 -11.78 -0.71 -15.58
CA GLU A 89 -10.64 -1.30 -16.25
C GLU A 89 -9.88 -2.28 -15.34
N PHE A 90 -9.57 -1.85 -14.12
CA PHE A 90 -8.89 -2.67 -13.13
C PHE A 90 -9.64 -3.97 -12.84
N LEU A 91 -10.93 -3.88 -12.50
CA LEU A 91 -11.73 -5.06 -12.16
C LEU A 91 -11.87 -6.04 -13.34
N ARG A 92 -11.98 -5.54 -14.58
CA ARG A 92 -12.04 -6.41 -15.78
C ARG A 92 -10.73 -7.14 -16.06
N ARG A 93 -9.59 -6.46 -15.89
CA ARG A 93 -8.25 -7.05 -16.07
C ARG A 93 -7.95 -8.07 -14.98
N MET A 94 -8.29 -7.77 -13.73
CA MET A 94 -8.00 -8.65 -12.59
C MET A 94 -8.96 -9.83 -12.46
N ALA A 95 -10.15 -9.76 -13.05
CA ALA A 95 -11.10 -10.88 -13.06
C ALA A 95 -10.73 -12.02 -14.01
N GLN A 96 -9.64 -11.90 -14.78
CA GLN A 96 -9.14 -13.00 -15.62
C GLN A 96 -8.63 -14.16 -14.76
N PRO A 97 -8.65 -15.41 -15.28
CA PRO A 97 -8.17 -16.57 -14.54
C PRO A 97 -6.73 -16.37 -14.03
N TYR A 98 -6.52 -16.52 -12.73
CA TYR A 98 -5.20 -16.38 -12.12
C TYR A 98 -4.41 -17.68 -12.28
N ASP A 99 -3.39 -17.66 -13.14
CA ASP A 99 -2.47 -18.77 -13.28
C ASP A 99 -1.47 -18.76 -12.10
N LYS A 100 -1.53 -19.83 -11.29
CA LYS A 100 -0.64 -20.01 -10.14
C LYS A 100 0.82 -20.25 -10.57
N ALA A 101 1.05 -20.70 -11.80
CA ALA A 101 2.39 -20.85 -12.37
C ALA A 101 3.03 -19.49 -12.73
N GLY A 102 2.28 -18.40 -12.64
CA GLY A 102 2.72 -17.05 -13.00
C GLY A 102 2.59 -16.81 -14.49
N SER A 103 1.70 -15.90 -14.88
CA SER A 103 1.67 -15.38 -16.25
C SER A 103 2.97 -14.61 -16.52
N GLY A 104 3.84 -15.14 -17.38
CA GLY A 104 5.06 -14.43 -17.82
C GLY A 104 6.36 -14.75 -17.06
N GLY A 105 6.49 -15.94 -16.44
CA GLY A 105 7.79 -16.46 -15.99
C GLY A 105 8.29 -15.96 -14.63
N LYS A 106 7.52 -15.13 -13.92
CA LYS A 106 7.77 -14.83 -12.50
C LYS A 106 6.79 -15.61 -11.64
N LYS A 107 7.24 -16.76 -11.14
CA LYS A 107 6.49 -17.52 -10.14
C LYS A 107 6.35 -16.68 -8.86
N THR A 108 5.11 -16.42 -8.45
CA THR A 108 4.82 -15.68 -7.20
C THR A 108 5.10 -16.53 -5.95
N LEU A 109 5.08 -17.85 -6.10
CA LEU A 109 5.36 -18.84 -5.07
C LEU A 109 6.61 -19.62 -5.46
N LEU A 110 7.49 -19.87 -4.49
CA LEU A 110 8.70 -20.67 -4.69
C LEU A 110 8.42 -22.09 -4.23
N THR A 111 8.78 -23.06 -5.06
CA THR A 111 8.81 -24.48 -4.69
C THR A 111 10.20 -24.87 -4.15
N GLU A 112 10.30 -26.06 -3.57
CA GLU A 112 11.61 -26.58 -3.10
C GLU A 112 12.60 -26.72 -4.25
N GLU A 113 12.13 -27.18 -5.41
CA GLU A 113 12.94 -27.29 -6.63
C GLU A 113 13.48 -25.93 -7.08
N ASP A 114 12.64 -24.88 -7.06
CA ASP A 114 13.07 -23.52 -7.41
C ASP A 114 14.18 -23.01 -6.48
N LEU A 115 14.16 -23.38 -5.19
CA LEU A 115 15.19 -22.99 -4.23
C LEU A 115 16.51 -23.72 -4.47
N GLN A 116 16.45 -24.99 -4.88
CA GLN A 116 17.65 -25.77 -5.20
C GLN A 116 18.34 -25.24 -6.45
N ASP A 117 17.57 -24.85 -7.47
CA ASP A 117 18.11 -24.27 -8.71
C ASP A 117 18.74 -22.89 -8.44
N MET A 118 18.08 -22.02 -7.65
CA MET A 118 18.65 -20.74 -7.25
C MET A 118 19.95 -20.89 -6.44
N ALA A 119 20.05 -21.92 -5.60
CA ALA A 119 21.25 -22.21 -4.83
C ALA A 119 22.41 -22.73 -5.70
N ARG A 120 22.11 -23.46 -6.78
CA ARG A 120 23.10 -23.90 -7.77
C ARG A 120 23.63 -22.74 -8.58
N ASP A 121 22.76 -21.89 -9.11
CA ASP A 121 23.13 -20.69 -9.88
C ASP A 121 24.00 -19.72 -9.06
N ALA A 122 23.76 -19.61 -7.75
CA ALA A 122 24.56 -18.78 -6.84
C ALA A 122 25.93 -19.39 -6.50
N MET A 123 26.12 -20.69 -6.73
CA MET A 123 27.37 -21.40 -6.45
C MET A 123 28.27 -21.52 -7.70
N GLU A 124 27.69 -21.31 -8.89
CA GLU A 124 28.40 -21.25 -10.18
C GLU A 124 28.89 -19.83 -10.55
N MET A 125 28.53 -18.79 -9.78
CA MET A 125 29.07 -17.42 -9.86
C MET A 125 30.19 -17.17 -8.84
#